data_AF-A0A7X8PYK5-F1
#
_entry.id   AF-A0A7X8PYK5-F1
#
_cell.length_a   1.000
_cell.length_b   1.000
_cell.length_c   1.000
_cell.angle_alpha   90.00
_cell.angle_beta   90.00
_cell.angle_gamma   90.00
#
_symmetry.space_group_name_H-M   'P 1'
#
loop_
_entity.id
_entity.type
_entity.pdbx_description
1 polymer ?
#
loop_
_entity_poly.entity_id
_entity_poly.type
_entity_poly.pdbx_seq_one_letter_code
_entity_poly.pdbx_strand_id
1 'polypeptide(L)'
;MKEQVIPIKSVLPGSIAEEGGIEAGDAILSVNGEKIRDIFDYRFLITNENLVLEILKQDGELWEIEIEKEEYEDLGLEFESLMIDDAKSCKNKCVFCFIDQLPKGMRDTLYFKDDDSRLSFFMGNYITLTNMTFEDINRIIKYKMSPINVSVHTTNPDLRVFMLKNKNAGDVVEKIQKLIDGGIEVNCQIVLCREINDEKELERSLKELGELYPGVKSVSVVPVGITKYREGLCYLKPYDMEASAKVIKQIESWQKKFLDKFGKRVVYIADEFYIMAEENIPAYEAYEDFPQIENGVGLIAQFKQEFMEYLEQLEHRSFEQENKLEQENKLKLKGSKDTQKFELRNISIATGVSSYLHIREMAEKLQQKYNHLNIKIYKIENHFFGENVTVTGLLTGQDILEQLKGKDLGEELLLSRSMLRSGEEVLLDDYTIKDIEQKLKINVSIVDNSGKDFIVKVLGKEL
;
A
#
# COMPACT_ATOMS: atom_id res chain seq x y z
N MET A 1 -6.44 -18.12 32.61
CA MET A 1 -6.16 -18.41 31.19
C MET A 1 -6.61 -19.83 30.94
N LYS A 2 -7.58 -20.07 30.05
CA LYS A 2 -7.78 -21.43 29.53
C LYS A 2 -6.53 -21.77 28.72
N GLU A 3 -5.99 -22.97 28.87
CA GLU A 3 -4.92 -23.44 27.99
C GLU A 3 -5.47 -23.44 26.56
N GLN A 4 -4.87 -22.63 25.69
CA GLN A 4 -5.30 -22.44 24.32
C GLN A 4 -4.59 -23.52 23.51
N VAL A 5 -5.37 -24.47 23.01
CA VAL A 5 -4.91 -25.65 22.29
C VAL A 5 -4.98 -25.33 20.80
N ILE A 6 -3.90 -25.55 20.04
CA ILE A 6 -3.81 -25.20 18.63
C ILE A 6 -4.04 -26.45 17.78
N PRO A 7 -5.24 -26.62 17.17
CA PRO A 7 -5.56 -27.82 16.40
C PRO A 7 -4.88 -27.81 15.02
N ILE A 8 -4.36 -28.96 14.65
CA ILE A 8 -3.75 -29.24 13.34
C ILE A 8 -4.88 -29.59 12.37
N LYS A 9 -5.00 -28.86 11.27
CA LYS A 9 -6.01 -29.06 10.23
C LYS A 9 -5.63 -30.19 9.28
N SER A 10 -4.39 -30.19 8.83
CA SER A 10 -3.86 -31.14 7.86
C SER A 10 -2.36 -31.32 8.09
N VAL A 11 -1.88 -32.50 7.71
CA VAL A 11 -0.46 -32.83 7.68
C VAL A 11 -0.10 -33.16 6.23
N LEU A 12 0.98 -32.58 5.73
CA LEU A 12 1.41 -32.80 4.35
C LEU A 12 1.94 -34.23 4.17
N PRO A 13 1.58 -34.94 3.07
CA PRO A 13 2.14 -36.26 2.80
C PRO A 13 3.65 -36.22 2.57
N GLY A 14 4.39 -37.14 3.16
CA GLY A 14 5.84 -37.23 3.13
C GLY A 14 6.55 -36.15 3.95
N SER A 15 5.84 -35.49 4.88
CA SER A 15 6.42 -34.48 5.75
C SER A 15 6.99 -35.08 7.03
N ILE A 16 7.88 -34.33 7.68
CA ILE A 16 8.47 -34.70 8.98
C ILE A 16 7.38 -34.94 10.03
N ALA A 17 6.30 -34.16 9.98
CA ALA A 17 5.16 -34.36 10.87
C ALA A 17 4.43 -35.70 10.64
N GLU A 18 4.27 -36.12 9.39
CA GLU A 18 3.67 -37.43 9.08
C GLU A 18 4.59 -38.57 9.55
N GLU A 19 5.91 -38.45 9.31
CA GLU A 19 6.90 -39.42 9.79
C GLU A 19 6.94 -39.50 11.33
N GLY A 20 6.73 -38.37 12.01
CA GLY A 20 6.60 -38.28 13.46
C GLY A 20 5.28 -38.83 14.03
N GLY A 21 4.34 -39.29 13.19
CA GLY A 21 3.05 -39.84 13.64
C GLY A 21 2.04 -38.79 14.08
N ILE A 22 2.19 -37.55 13.60
CA ILE A 22 1.25 -36.46 13.84
C ILE A 22 0.10 -36.56 12.83
N GLU A 23 -1.14 -36.41 13.29
CA GLU A 23 -2.33 -36.56 12.47
C GLU A 23 -3.20 -35.30 12.49
N ALA A 24 -4.01 -35.11 11.45
CA ALA A 24 -5.02 -34.06 11.40
C ALA A 24 -6.01 -34.23 12.56
N GLY A 25 -6.21 -33.18 13.35
CA GLY A 25 -7.05 -33.16 14.56
C GLY A 25 -6.25 -33.26 15.87
N ASP A 26 -4.97 -33.62 15.82
CA ASP A 26 -4.06 -33.45 16.96
C ASP A 26 -3.84 -31.96 17.27
N ALA A 27 -3.29 -31.65 18.43
CA ALA A 27 -2.99 -30.27 18.79
C ALA A 27 -1.62 -30.07 19.40
N ILE A 28 -0.93 -29.03 18.95
CA ILE A 28 0.39 -28.68 19.45
C ILE A 28 0.28 -27.81 20.71
N LEU A 29 1.04 -28.16 21.75
CA LEU A 29 1.03 -27.46 23.04
C LEU A 29 2.29 -26.61 23.23
N SER A 30 3.46 -27.21 22.97
CA SER A 30 4.75 -26.54 23.11
C SER A 30 5.77 -27.08 22.11
N VAL A 31 6.78 -26.25 21.81
CA VAL A 31 7.99 -26.65 21.09
C VAL A 31 9.19 -26.28 21.97
N ASN A 32 10.08 -27.23 22.24
CA ASN A 32 11.24 -27.05 23.11
C ASN A 32 10.87 -26.52 24.51
N GLY A 33 9.72 -26.96 25.04
CA GLY A 33 9.19 -26.51 26.33
C GLY A 33 8.60 -25.09 26.33
N GLU A 34 8.61 -24.38 25.19
CA GLU A 34 7.96 -23.08 25.04
C GLU A 34 6.52 -23.24 24.52
N LYS A 35 5.54 -22.75 25.29
CA LYS A 35 4.12 -22.78 24.90
C LYS A 35 3.87 -21.93 23.65
N ILE A 36 3.14 -22.50 22.70
CA ILE A 36 2.77 -21.81 21.46
C ILE A 36 1.47 -21.04 21.68
N ARG A 37 1.49 -19.71 21.49
CA ARG A 37 0.28 -18.87 21.59
C ARG A 37 -0.32 -18.57 20.22
N ASP A 38 0.52 -18.47 19.20
CA ASP A 38 0.11 -18.15 17.84
C ASP A 38 1.08 -18.71 16.79
N ILE A 39 0.80 -18.44 15.51
CA ILE A 39 1.58 -18.95 14.38
C ILE A 39 3.01 -18.41 14.35
N PHE A 40 3.28 -17.25 14.97
CA PHE A 40 4.63 -16.69 15.03
C PHE A 40 5.49 -17.47 16.02
N ASP A 41 4.91 -17.81 17.18
CA ASP A 41 5.59 -18.69 18.14
C ASP A 41 5.95 -20.02 17.47
N TYR A 42 5.00 -20.63 16.76
CA TYR A 42 5.26 -21.87 16.02
C TYR A 42 6.37 -21.69 14.98
N ARG A 43 6.22 -20.75 14.05
CA ARG A 43 7.19 -20.52 12.96
C ARG A 43 8.59 -20.19 13.46
N PHE A 44 8.69 -19.45 14.55
CA PHE A 44 9.98 -19.14 15.16
C PHE A 44 10.59 -20.36 15.86
N LEU A 45 9.80 -21.11 16.64
CA LEU A 45 10.35 -22.23 17.40
C LEU A 45 10.79 -23.38 16.48
N ILE A 46 10.14 -23.58 15.34
CA ILE A 46 10.54 -24.60 14.36
C ILE A 46 11.80 -24.23 13.55
N THR A 47 12.38 -23.03 13.68
CA THR A 47 13.62 -22.74 12.92
C THR A 47 14.82 -23.54 13.41
N ASN A 48 14.77 -24.04 14.65
CA ASN A 48 15.85 -24.83 15.23
C ASN A 48 15.96 -26.21 14.55
N GLU A 49 17.20 -26.73 14.50
CA GLU A 49 17.50 -28.07 13.96
C GLU A 49 16.94 -29.19 14.83
N ASN A 50 16.97 -29.01 16.16
CA ASN A 50 16.50 -29.99 17.13
C ASN A 50 15.25 -29.45 17.82
N LEU A 51 14.15 -30.19 17.73
CA LEU A 51 12.84 -29.81 18.25
C LEU A 51 12.29 -30.92 19.14
N VAL A 52 11.73 -30.53 20.29
CA VAL A 52 10.91 -31.41 21.14
C VAL A 52 9.48 -30.88 21.10
N LEU A 53 8.59 -31.59 20.43
CA LEU A 53 7.17 -31.21 20.32
C LEU A 53 6.35 -31.90 21.40
N GLU A 54 5.56 -31.14 22.15
CA GLU A 54 4.50 -31.69 23.00
C GLU A 54 3.16 -31.60 22.25
N ILE A 55 2.55 -32.75 21.97
CA ILE A 55 1.31 -32.88 21.19
C ILE A 55 0.24 -33.57 22.03
N LEU A 56 -0.96 -33.00 22.00
CA LEU A 56 -2.18 -33.63 22.51
C LEU A 56 -2.85 -34.39 21.37
N LYS A 57 -2.87 -35.72 21.46
CA LYS A 57 -3.59 -36.60 20.53
C LYS A 57 -5.10 -36.50 20.75
N GLN A 58 -5.88 -36.89 19.74
CA GLN A 58 -7.35 -36.84 19.80
C GLN A 58 -7.99 -37.70 20.90
N ASP A 59 -7.30 -38.76 21.33
CA ASP A 59 -7.71 -39.63 22.44
C ASP A 59 -7.38 -39.04 23.83
N GLY A 60 -6.72 -37.89 23.86
CA GLY A 60 -6.31 -37.18 25.07
C GLY A 60 -4.93 -37.58 25.59
N GLU A 61 -4.19 -38.45 24.90
CA GLU A 61 -2.80 -38.76 25.24
C GLU A 61 -1.86 -37.59 24.92
N LEU A 62 -0.86 -37.40 25.78
CA LEU A 62 0.22 -36.44 25.57
C LEU A 62 1.43 -37.16 25.01
N TRP A 63 1.85 -36.77 23.82
CA TRP A 63 3.02 -37.29 23.12
C TRP A 63 4.13 -36.26 23.11
N GLU A 64 5.36 -36.73 23.33
CA GLU A 64 6.58 -35.94 23.18
C GLU A 64 7.35 -36.51 21.98
N ILE A 65 7.57 -35.68 20.95
CA ILE A 65 8.19 -36.09 19.69
C ILE A 65 9.47 -35.29 19.51
N GLU A 66 10.61 -36.00 19.46
CA GLU A 66 11.90 -35.43 19.11
C GLU A 66 12.08 -35.44 17.58
N ILE A 67 12.41 -34.28 17.02
CA ILE A 67 12.60 -34.08 15.59
C ILE A 67 13.98 -33.45 15.36
N GLU A 68 14.75 -34.05 14.46
CA GLU A 68 16.00 -33.50 13.92
C GLU A 68 15.78 -33.17 12.45
N LYS A 69 16.07 -31.93 12.05
CA LYS A 69 15.81 -31.41 10.69
C LYS A 69 16.84 -30.35 10.30
N GLU A 70 16.85 -29.95 9.03
CA GLU A 70 17.68 -28.83 8.60
C GLU A 70 17.13 -27.47 9.11
N GLU A 71 18.02 -26.47 9.24
CA GLU A 71 17.64 -25.10 9.58
C GLU A 71 16.63 -24.59 8.54
N TYR A 72 15.51 -24.00 8.99
CA TYR A 72 14.38 -23.53 8.16
C TYR A 72 13.54 -24.60 7.42
N GLU A 73 13.82 -25.89 7.58
CA GLU A 73 12.96 -26.96 7.05
C GLU A 73 11.58 -26.95 7.76
N ASP A 74 10.49 -27.03 6.99
CA ASP A 74 9.13 -27.02 7.52
C ASP A 74 8.73 -28.43 8.00
N LEU A 75 7.93 -28.50 9.06
CA LEU A 75 7.39 -29.76 9.57
C LEU A 75 6.23 -30.29 8.70
N GLY A 76 5.61 -29.44 7.90
CA GLY A 76 4.47 -29.79 7.04
C GLY A 76 3.12 -29.83 7.79
N LEU A 77 2.98 -29.02 8.83
CA LEU A 77 1.71 -28.85 9.57
C LEU A 77 0.91 -27.67 9.02
N GLU A 78 -0.36 -27.91 8.72
CA GLU A 78 -1.32 -26.88 8.36
C GLU A 78 -2.33 -26.67 9.50
N PHE A 79 -2.61 -25.41 9.85
CA PHE A 79 -3.52 -25.05 10.94
C PHE A 79 -4.84 -24.48 10.40
N GLU A 80 -5.93 -24.66 11.15
CA GLU A 80 -7.29 -24.26 10.70
C GLU A 80 -7.49 -22.75 10.68
N SER A 81 -6.84 -22.03 11.61
CA SER A 81 -6.74 -20.58 11.60
C SER A 81 -5.27 -20.17 11.54
N LEU A 82 -4.91 -19.38 10.52
CA LEU A 82 -3.62 -18.68 10.43
C LEU A 82 -3.47 -17.60 11.54
N MET A 83 -4.56 -17.26 12.23
CA MET A 83 -4.64 -16.27 13.30
C MET A 83 -5.31 -16.94 14.51
N ILE A 84 -4.53 -17.52 15.40
CA ILE A 84 -4.99 -18.30 16.57
C ILE A 84 -5.76 -17.43 17.60
N ASP A 85 -5.88 -16.12 17.36
CA ASP A 85 -6.86 -15.21 17.98
C ASP A 85 -7.58 -14.45 16.86
N ASP A 86 -8.91 -14.29 16.97
CA ASP A 86 -9.71 -13.36 16.16
C ASP A 86 -8.93 -12.04 16.03
N ALA A 87 -8.70 -11.58 14.79
CA ALA A 87 -7.94 -10.36 14.51
C ALA A 87 -8.36 -9.25 15.47
N LYS A 88 -7.42 -8.74 16.27
CA LYS A 88 -7.75 -7.75 17.32
C LYS A 88 -8.21 -6.46 16.66
N SER A 89 -9.52 -6.23 16.66
CA SER A 89 -10.08 -4.98 16.14
C SER A 89 -9.49 -3.75 16.85
N CYS A 90 -9.23 -2.70 16.07
CA CYS A 90 -8.71 -1.44 16.56
C CYS A 90 -9.62 -0.85 17.65
N LYS A 91 -9.03 -0.52 18.81
CA LYS A 91 -9.78 0.10 19.93
C LYS A 91 -9.77 1.61 19.89
N ASN A 92 -9.04 2.20 18.94
CA ASN A 92 -8.93 3.65 18.80
C ASN A 92 -10.20 4.25 18.19
N LYS A 93 -10.50 5.49 18.59
CA LYS A 93 -11.60 6.30 18.05
C LYS A 93 -11.04 7.61 17.52
N CYS A 94 -10.09 7.47 16.59
CA CYS A 94 -9.29 8.58 16.12
C CYS A 94 -10.16 9.71 15.57
N VAL A 95 -9.79 10.95 15.85
CA VAL A 95 -10.48 12.14 15.30
C VAL A 95 -10.47 12.17 13.76
N PHE A 96 -9.51 11.45 13.15
CA PHE A 96 -9.28 11.32 11.72
C PHE A 96 -9.56 9.91 11.16
N CYS A 97 -10.19 9.01 11.92
CA CYS A 97 -10.42 7.64 11.45
C CYS A 97 -11.22 7.64 10.13
N PHE A 98 -10.65 7.12 9.04
CA PHE A 98 -11.32 7.07 7.73
C PHE A 98 -12.53 6.12 7.73
N ILE A 99 -12.39 4.98 8.41
CA ILE A 99 -13.45 3.97 8.52
C ILE A 99 -14.72 4.52 9.20
N ASP A 100 -14.58 5.39 10.21
CA ASP A 100 -15.73 6.02 10.88
C ASP A 100 -16.50 6.99 9.98
N GLN A 101 -15.92 7.39 8.85
CA GLN A 101 -16.50 8.30 7.85
C GLN A 101 -16.98 7.57 6.60
N LEU A 102 -17.02 6.23 6.61
CA LEU A 102 -17.61 5.48 5.50
C LEU A 102 -19.14 5.60 5.57
N PRO A 103 -19.82 5.84 4.43
CA PRO A 103 -21.27 5.82 4.40
C PRO A 103 -21.80 4.43 4.76
N LYS A 104 -23.06 4.34 5.19
CA LYS A 104 -23.73 3.05 5.45
C LYS A 104 -24.03 2.30 4.14
N GLY A 105 -24.05 0.98 4.20
CA GLY A 105 -24.43 0.13 3.07
C GLY A 105 -23.27 -0.22 2.14
N MET A 106 -22.03 0.07 2.53
CA MET A 106 -20.86 -0.54 1.93
C MET A 106 -20.68 -1.97 2.40
N ARG A 107 -19.74 -2.69 1.80
CA ARG A 107 -19.38 -4.05 2.21
C ARG A 107 -18.89 -4.09 3.65
N ASP A 108 -19.30 -5.13 4.39
CA ASP A 108 -18.97 -5.31 5.82
C ASP A 108 -17.46 -5.33 6.09
N THR A 109 -16.66 -5.85 5.16
CA THR A 109 -15.20 -5.92 5.27
C THR A 109 -14.52 -4.54 5.31
N LEU A 110 -15.10 -3.51 4.70
CA LEU A 110 -14.56 -2.15 4.71
C LEU A 110 -14.73 -1.45 6.07
N TYR A 111 -15.70 -1.89 6.88
CA TYR A 111 -15.91 -1.35 8.22
C TYR A 111 -15.05 -2.03 9.29
N PHE A 112 -14.32 -3.08 8.92
CA PHE A 112 -13.41 -3.76 9.84
C PHE A 112 -12.17 -2.90 10.07
N LYS A 113 -12.01 -2.40 11.30
CA LYS A 113 -10.81 -1.67 11.70
C LYS A 113 -9.73 -2.66 12.13
N ASP A 114 -8.85 -2.99 11.20
CA ASP A 114 -7.68 -3.79 11.51
C ASP A 114 -6.60 -2.96 12.21
N ASP A 115 -6.08 -3.47 13.33
CA ASP A 115 -4.92 -2.95 14.07
C ASP A 115 -4.14 -4.15 14.66
N ASP A 116 -4.24 -5.32 14.00
CA ASP A 116 -3.48 -6.51 14.37
C ASP A 116 -2.09 -6.46 13.75
N SER A 117 -1.07 -6.44 14.61
CA SER A 117 0.33 -6.40 14.19
C SER A 117 0.81 -7.62 13.45
N ARG A 118 0.14 -8.75 13.65
CA ARG A 118 0.46 -10.01 12.99
C ARG A 118 0.16 -9.94 11.51
N LEU A 119 -1.04 -9.46 11.17
CA LEU A 119 -1.44 -9.17 9.81
C LEU A 119 -0.60 -8.03 9.23
N SER A 120 -0.30 -7.02 10.04
CA SER A 120 0.47 -5.85 9.61
C SER A 120 1.91 -6.17 9.21
N PHE A 121 2.56 -7.14 9.88
CA PHE A 121 3.89 -7.60 9.46
C PHE A 121 3.86 -8.33 8.10
N PHE A 122 2.86 -9.17 7.86
CA PHE A 122 2.72 -9.90 6.59
C PHE A 122 2.18 -9.04 5.44
N MET A 123 1.40 -8.01 5.75
CA MET A 123 0.68 -7.19 4.76
C MET A 123 1.22 -5.76 4.62
N GLY A 124 2.25 -5.37 5.37
CA GLY A 124 2.82 -4.02 5.33
C GLY A 124 1.96 -2.94 6.00
N ASN A 125 0.87 -3.30 6.68
CA ASN A 125 -0.04 -2.32 7.28
C ASN A 125 0.62 -1.54 8.43
N TYR A 126 0.14 -0.32 8.67
CA TYR A 126 0.60 0.52 9.76
C TYR A 126 -0.18 0.24 11.05
N ILE A 127 0.54 0.07 12.17
CA ILE A 127 -0.06 -0.15 13.49
C ILE A 127 0.13 1.04 14.42
N THR A 128 -0.82 1.24 15.33
CA THR A 128 -0.75 2.34 16.30
C THR A 128 0.06 2.01 17.55
N LEU A 129 0.44 0.74 17.75
CA LEU A 129 1.05 0.20 18.99
C LEU A 129 0.21 0.38 20.27
N THR A 130 -1.02 0.90 20.16
CA THR A 130 -1.88 1.19 21.33
C THR A 130 -2.53 -0.07 21.92
N ASN A 131 -2.72 -1.09 21.09
CA ASN A 131 -3.25 -2.39 21.48
C ASN A 131 -2.17 -3.37 21.95
N MET A 132 -0.91 -2.92 22.02
CA MET A 132 0.24 -3.74 22.41
C MET A 132 0.72 -3.43 23.82
N THR A 133 0.99 -4.50 24.54
CA THR A 133 1.73 -4.48 25.80
C THR A 133 3.24 -4.47 25.54
N PHE A 134 4.04 -4.11 26.54
CA PHE A 134 5.49 -4.25 26.46
C PHE A 134 5.97 -5.71 26.33
N GLU A 135 5.14 -6.70 26.69
CA GLU A 135 5.40 -8.12 26.44
C GLU A 135 5.25 -8.44 24.95
N ASP A 136 4.23 -7.88 24.28
CA ASP A 136 4.07 -8.02 22.83
C ASP A 136 5.26 -7.40 22.07
N ILE A 137 5.75 -6.24 22.52
CA ILE A 137 6.96 -5.62 21.98
C ILE A 137 8.19 -6.52 22.18
N ASN A 138 8.33 -7.17 23.34
CA ASN A 138 9.44 -8.12 23.56
C ASN A 138 9.35 -9.33 22.62
N ARG A 139 8.14 -9.81 22.29
CA ARG A 139 7.95 -10.91 21.32
C ARG A 139 8.41 -10.50 19.93
N ILE A 140 8.03 -9.30 19.49
CA ILE A 140 8.50 -8.71 18.22
C ILE A 140 10.04 -8.71 18.14
N ILE A 141 10.69 -8.27 19.22
CA ILE A 141 12.16 -8.24 19.33
C ILE A 141 12.74 -9.66 19.31
N LYS A 142 12.17 -10.58 20.10
CA LYS A 142 12.58 -12.00 20.13
C LYS A 142 12.56 -12.62 18.74
N TYR A 143 11.53 -12.32 17.95
CA TYR A 143 11.32 -12.86 16.61
C TYR A 143 11.97 -12.05 15.51
N LYS A 144 12.69 -10.97 15.84
CA LYS A 144 13.35 -10.07 14.89
C LYS A 144 12.41 -9.62 13.75
N MET A 145 11.15 -9.35 14.08
CA MET A 145 10.14 -8.92 13.11
C MET A 145 10.45 -7.48 12.66
N SER A 146 11.20 -7.34 11.58
CA SER A 146 11.69 -6.08 11.03
C SER A 146 11.54 -6.05 9.50
N PRO A 147 11.21 -4.90 8.88
CA PRO A 147 10.84 -3.62 9.51
C PRO A 147 9.39 -3.61 10.03
N ILE A 148 9.06 -2.64 10.88
CA ILE A 148 7.69 -2.41 11.36
C ILE A 148 7.20 -1.02 10.95
N ASN A 149 5.96 -0.96 10.47
CA ASN A 149 5.29 0.27 10.07
C ASN A 149 4.39 0.78 11.22
N VAL A 150 4.69 1.98 11.75
CA VAL A 150 4.05 2.57 12.94
C VAL A 150 3.34 3.87 12.61
N SER A 151 2.04 3.94 12.89
CA SER A 151 1.25 5.17 12.83
C SER A 151 1.46 6.01 14.09
N VAL A 152 2.37 6.99 14.01
CA VAL A 152 2.76 7.85 15.13
C VAL A 152 1.78 9.02 15.28
N HIS A 153 1.50 9.72 14.18
CA HIS A 153 0.71 10.97 14.09
C HIS A 153 1.26 12.17 14.85
N THR A 154 1.75 11.99 16.08
CA THR A 154 2.47 13.00 16.84
C THR A 154 3.29 12.31 17.93
N THR A 155 4.45 12.87 18.25
CA THR A 155 5.25 12.39 19.39
C THR A 155 4.82 13.03 20.73
N ASN A 156 3.90 13.99 20.69
CA ASN A 156 3.33 14.60 21.89
C ASN A 156 2.36 13.63 22.58
N PRO A 157 2.64 13.14 23.81
CA PRO A 157 1.83 12.12 24.46
C PRO A 157 0.37 12.54 24.66
N ASP A 158 0.14 13.75 25.16
CA ASP A 158 -1.20 14.25 25.47
C ASP A 158 -2.01 14.48 24.19
N LEU A 159 -1.38 15.07 23.17
CA LEU A 159 -2.01 15.27 21.86
C LEU A 159 -2.32 13.93 21.20
N ARG A 160 -1.44 12.93 21.31
CA ARG A 160 -1.68 11.60 20.76
C ARG A 160 -2.85 10.90 21.43
N VAL A 161 -2.94 10.99 22.76
CA VAL A 161 -4.10 10.48 23.54
C VAL A 161 -5.40 11.15 23.08
N PHE A 162 -5.39 12.47 22.86
CA PHE A 162 -6.53 13.20 22.32
C PHE A 162 -6.89 12.74 20.91
N MET A 163 -5.91 12.70 20.00
CA MET A 163 -6.09 12.38 18.59
C MET A 163 -6.62 10.97 18.37
N LEU A 164 -6.11 9.97 19.11
CA LEU A 164 -6.56 8.57 19.01
C LEU A 164 -7.75 8.24 19.91
N LYS A 165 -8.12 9.16 20.83
CA LYS A 165 -9.07 8.94 21.92
C LYS A 165 -8.78 7.66 22.71
N ASN A 166 -7.50 7.44 23.01
CA ASN A 166 -7.02 6.25 23.71
C ASN A 166 -6.00 6.66 24.78
N LYS A 167 -6.29 6.36 26.04
CA LYS A 167 -5.44 6.68 27.20
C LYS A 167 -4.05 6.01 27.17
N ASN A 168 -3.92 4.89 26.45
CA ASN A 168 -2.67 4.14 26.32
C ASN A 168 -1.85 4.62 25.11
N ALA A 169 -2.22 5.71 24.47
CA ALA A 169 -1.54 6.19 23.26
C ALA A 169 -0.29 7.03 23.54
N GLY A 170 -0.03 7.47 24.77
CA GLY A 170 1.06 8.40 25.06
C GLY A 170 2.48 7.81 24.96
N ASP A 171 2.61 6.48 24.95
CA ASP A 171 3.89 5.75 25.10
C ASP A 171 4.56 5.35 23.76
N VAL A 172 4.13 5.94 22.64
CA VAL A 172 4.58 5.50 21.30
C VAL A 172 6.08 5.65 21.09
N VAL A 173 6.69 6.75 21.54
CA VAL A 173 8.12 7.00 21.38
C VAL A 173 8.94 6.03 22.23
N GLU A 174 8.48 5.72 23.44
CA GLU A 174 9.10 4.72 24.32
C GLU A 174 9.07 3.33 23.69
N LYS A 175 7.93 2.94 23.11
CA LYS A 175 7.81 1.66 22.41
C LYS A 175 8.69 1.59 21.16
N ILE A 176 8.76 2.67 20.38
CA ILE A 176 9.66 2.76 19.21
C ILE A 176 11.11 2.64 19.66
N GLN A 177 11.53 3.36 20.69
CA GLN A 177 12.89 3.26 21.23
C GLN A 177 13.22 1.83 21.63
N LYS A 178 12.31 1.15 22.33
CA LYS A 178 12.51 -0.24 22.74
C LYS A 178 12.64 -1.20 21.55
N LEU A 179 11.86 -0.99 20.49
CA LEU A 179 11.98 -1.76 19.24
C LEU A 179 13.36 -1.55 18.60
N ILE A 180 13.81 -0.30 18.51
CA ILE A 180 15.12 0.08 17.95
C ILE A 180 16.26 -0.50 18.77
N ASP A 181 16.20 -0.41 20.09
CA ASP A 181 17.19 -1.00 21.00
C ASP A 181 17.26 -2.53 20.86
N GLY A 182 16.15 -3.15 20.46
CA GLY A 182 16.04 -4.57 20.10
C GLY A 182 16.51 -4.91 18.67
N GLY A 183 17.00 -3.94 17.90
CA GLY A 183 17.48 -4.13 16.54
C GLY A 183 16.38 -4.17 15.47
N ILE A 184 15.17 -3.69 15.80
CA ILE A 184 14.05 -3.62 14.85
C ILE A 184 14.06 -2.27 14.14
N GLU A 185 13.99 -2.29 12.81
CA GLU A 185 13.87 -1.09 11.98
C GLU A 185 12.42 -0.62 11.94
N VAL A 186 12.19 0.69 12.02
CA VAL A 186 10.85 1.26 12.11
C VAL A 186 10.61 2.30 11.03
N ASN A 187 9.50 2.18 10.32
CA ASN A 187 8.95 3.20 9.44
C ASN A 187 7.79 3.89 10.14
N CYS A 188 7.76 5.21 10.15
CA CYS A 188 6.73 5.99 10.82
C CYS A 188 5.80 6.67 9.82
N GLN A 189 4.53 6.84 10.20
CA GLN A 189 3.56 7.63 9.46
C GLN A 189 2.94 8.71 10.36
N ILE A 190 2.80 9.90 9.81
CA ILE A 190 2.09 11.03 10.39
C ILE A 190 0.91 11.38 9.48
N VAL A 191 -0.31 11.08 9.94
CA VAL A 191 -1.53 11.68 9.37
C VAL A 191 -1.66 13.08 9.93
N LEU A 192 -1.50 14.07 9.07
CA LEU A 192 -1.46 15.48 9.43
C LEU A 192 -2.89 16.06 9.39
N CYS A 193 -3.34 16.57 10.53
CA CYS A 193 -4.60 17.25 10.73
C CYS A 193 -4.33 18.73 10.97
N ARG A 194 -4.82 19.58 10.07
CA ARG A 194 -4.66 21.04 10.14
C ARG A 194 -5.18 21.59 11.46
N GLU A 195 -4.44 22.51 12.07
CA GLU A 195 -4.73 23.13 13.37
C GLU A 195 -4.76 22.15 14.57
N ILE A 196 -4.24 20.93 14.41
CA ILE A 196 -4.19 19.92 15.49
C ILE A 196 -2.77 19.44 15.75
N ASN A 197 -2.11 18.83 14.76
CA ASN A 197 -0.75 18.30 14.88
C ASN A 197 0.20 18.81 13.78
N ASP A 198 -0.14 19.95 13.18
CA ASP A 198 0.67 20.67 12.19
C ASP A 198 1.61 21.70 12.86
N GLU A 199 2.31 22.47 12.02
CA GLU A 199 3.23 23.53 12.43
C GLU A 199 4.24 23.09 13.51
N LYS A 200 4.12 23.61 14.73
CA LYS A 200 5.06 23.34 15.83
C LYS A 200 5.02 21.90 16.33
N GLU A 201 3.83 21.29 16.34
CA GLU A 201 3.69 19.89 16.79
C GLU A 201 4.24 18.92 15.74
N LEU A 202 4.12 19.26 14.46
CA LEU A 202 4.81 18.56 13.39
C LEU A 202 6.33 18.73 13.53
N GLU A 203 6.83 19.95 13.76
CA GLU A 203 8.25 20.21 13.94
C GLU A 203 8.85 19.36 15.07
N ARG A 204 8.15 19.31 16.22
CA ARG A 204 8.53 18.46 17.35
C ARG A 204 8.61 16.99 16.94
N SER A 205 7.58 16.48 16.27
CA SER A 205 7.50 15.08 15.88
C SER A 205 8.59 14.69 14.88
N LEU A 206 8.87 15.54 13.90
CA LEU A 206 9.95 15.32 12.92
C LEU A 206 11.32 15.32 13.59
N LYS A 207 11.56 16.25 14.51
CA LYS A 207 12.81 16.31 15.26
C LYS A 207 13.03 15.03 16.08
N GLU A 208 12.07 14.67 16.91
CA GLU A 208 12.19 13.53 17.84
C GLU A 208 12.32 12.20 17.05
N LEU A 209 11.50 11.98 16.01
CA LEU A 209 11.63 10.77 15.18
C LEU A 209 12.91 10.75 14.36
N GLY A 210 13.34 11.89 13.82
CA GLY A 210 14.57 11.99 13.04
C GLY A 210 15.85 11.80 13.88
N GLU A 211 15.81 12.10 15.17
CA GLU A 211 16.90 11.80 16.11
C GLU A 211 17.09 10.30 16.36
N LEU A 212 16.05 9.48 16.09
CA LEU A 212 16.09 8.02 16.20
C LEU A 212 16.64 7.32 14.95
N TYR A 213 17.04 8.06 13.91
CA TYR A 213 17.74 7.49 12.75
C TYR A 213 19.12 6.92 13.17
N PRO A 214 19.54 5.73 12.70
CA PRO A 214 18.95 4.92 11.62
C PRO A 214 17.89 3.89 12.05
N GLY A 215 17.52 3.85 13.34
CA GLY A 215 16.47 2.95 13.84
C GLY A 215 15.10 3.28 13.28
N VAL A 216 14.73 4.57 13.27
CA VAL A 216 13.65 5.07 12.40
C VAL A 216 14.22 5.29 11.01
N LYS A 217 13.84 4.43 10.06
CA LYS A 217 14.32 4.49 8.67
C LYS A 217 13.69 5.61 7.87
N SER A 218 12.39 5.79 8.05
CA SER A 218 11.62 6.76 7.29
C SER A 218 10.41 7.26 8.06
N VAL A 219 9.97 8.48 7.73
CA VAL A 219 8.75 9.11 8.26
C VAL A 219 7.94 9.63 7.07
N SER A 220 6.75 9.10 6.84
CA SER A 220 5.79 9.70 5.89
C SER A 220 4.90 10.74 6.56
N VAL A 221 4.61 11.82 5.84
CA VAL A 221 3.64 12.85 6.24
C VAL A 221 2.55 12.90 5.18
N VAL A 222 1.34 12.50 5.55
CA VAL A 222 0.18 12.40 4.66
C VAL A 222 -0.93 13.32 5.15
N PRO A 223 -1.71 13.96 4.26
CA PRO A 223 -2.84 14.76 4.69
C PRO A 223 -3.95 13.85 5.23
N VAL A 224 -4.81 14.40 6.09
CA VAL A 224 -5.98 13.66 6.56
C VAL A 224 -7.02 13.50 5.44
N GLY A 225 -7.49 12.27 5.23
CA GLY A 225 -8.62 11.98 4.35
C GLY A 225 -9.95 12.41 4.98
N ILE A 226 -10.68 13.31 4.31
CA ILE A 226 -11.95 13.87 4.77
C ILE A 226 -13.05 13.52 3.77
N THR A 227 -14.03 12.72 4.20
CA THR A 227 -15.23 12.45 3.41
C THR A 227 -16.37 13.40 3.81
N LYS A 228 -17.42 13.46 3.00
CA LYS A 228 -18.68 14.18 3.30
C LYS A 228 -19.52 13.49 4.38
N TYR A 229 -19.23 12.22 4.72
CA TYR A 229 -19.99 11.40 5.67
C TYR A 229 -19.42 11.47 7.09
N ARG A 230 -19.08 12.67 7.57
CA ARG A 230 -18.48 12.91 8.89
C ARG A 230 -19.45 13.47 9.93
N GLU A 231 -20.75 13.33 9.72
CA GLU A 231 -21.76 13.85 10.65
C GLU A 231 -21.58 13.22 12.06
N GLY A 232 -21.49 14.05 13.09
CA GLY A 232 -21.25 13.61 14.48
C GLY A 232 -19.79 13.29 14.83
N LEU A 233 -18.85 13.42 13.89
CA LEU A 233 -17.42 13.27 14.15
C LEU A 233 -16.74 14.61 14.51
N CYS A 234 -15.49 14.54 14.97
CA CYS A 234 -14.67 15.72 15.22
C CYS A 234 -14.52 16.53 13.91
N TYR A 235 -14.71 17.85 13.98
CA TYR A 235 -14.48 18.72 12.84
C TYR A 235 -13.00 18.71 12.49
N LEU A 236 -12.70 18.49 11.21
CA LEU A 236 -11.36 18.57 10.66
C LEU A 236 -11.37 19.58 9.52
N LYS A 237 -10.43 20.52 9.56
CA LYS A 237 -10.27 21.52 8.53
C LYS A 237 -9.46 20.94 7.37
N PRO A 238 -9.98 20.94 6.13
CA PRO A 238 -9.20 20.51 4.97
C PRO A 238 -7.96 21.39 4.76
N TYR A 239 -6.94 20.80 4.14
CA TYR A 239 -5.81 21.55 3.61
C TYR A 239 -6.23 22.27 2.33
N ASP A 240 -5.80 23.52 2.21
CA ASP A 240 -5.93 24.33 0.99
C ASP A 240 -4.55 24.53 0.37
N MET A 241 -4.50 25.19 -0.79
CA MET A 241 -3.26 25.45 -1.53
C MET A 241 -2.19 26.13 -0.67
N GLU A 242 -2.55 27.16 0.09
CA GLU A 242 -1.60 27.91 0.91
C GLU A 242 -1.08 27.09 2.10
N ALA A 243 -1.98 26.37 2.77
CA ALA A 243 -1.62 25.49 3.89
C ALA A 243 -0.73 24.33 3.43
N SER A 244 -1.03 23.71 2.29
CA SER A 244 -0.22 22.63 1.70
C SER A 244 1.18 23.11 1.35
N ALA A 245 1.31 24.29 0.70
CA ALA A 245 2.60 24.88 0.39
C ALA A 245 3.46 25.18 1.64
N LYS A 246 2.82 25.55 2.76
CA LYS A 246 3.53 25.73 4.05
C LYS A 246 4.08 24.41 4.59
N VAL A 247 3.30 23.33 4.51
CA VAL A 247 3.74 22.00 4.95
C VAL A 247 4.90 21.52 4.08
N ILE A 248 4.81 21.64 2.75
CA ILE A 248 5.90 21.28 1.82
C ILE A 248 7.20 21.98 2.23
N LYS A 249 7.19 23.30 2.36
CA LYS A 249 8.38 24.08 2.76
C LYS A 249 8.94 23.66 4.11
N GLN A 250 8.07 23.33 5.07
CA GLN A 250 8.48 22.83 6.38
C GLN A 250 9.21 21.49 6.23
N ILE A 251 8.65 20.54 5.46
CA ILE A 251 9.24 19.23 5.23
C ILE A 251 10.56 19.34 4.46
N GLU A 252 10.62 20.12 3.39
CA GLU A 252 11.86 20.35 2.62
C GLU A 252 12.98 20.91 3.50
N SER A 253 12.67 21.83 4.42
CA SER A 253 13.64 22.33 5.39
C SER A 253 14.17 21.22 6.30
N TRP A 254 13.35 20.25 6.69
CA TRP A 254 13.76 19.12 7.50
C TRP A 254 14.54 18.08 6.69
N GLN A 255 14.11 17.80 5.46
CA GLN A 255 14.85 16.94 4.52
C GLN A 255 16.27 17.45 4.32
N LYS A 256 16.46 18.77 4.15
CA LYS A 256 17.79 19.38 4.06
C LYS A 256 18.62 19.15 5.32
N LYS A 257 18.05 19.39 6.51
CA LYS A 257 18.73 19.15 7.79
C LYS A 257 19.16 17.69 7.94
N PHE A 258 18.32 16.74 7.55
CA PHE A 258 18.63 15.31 7.63
C PHE A 258 19.63 14.86 6.57
N LEU A 259 19.55 15.39 5.35
CA LEU A 259 20.58 15.17 4.32
C LEU A 259 21.95 15.65 4.79
N ASP A 260 22.05 16.86 5.36
CA ASP A 260 23.30 17.41 5.87
C ASP A 260 23.87 16.58 7.04
N LYS A 261 22.99 15.99 7.87
CA LYS A 261 23.39 15.23 9.08
C LYS A 261 23.66 13.75 8.83
N PHE A 262 22.85 13.10 7.99
CA PHE A 262 22.80 11.65 7.83
C PHE A 262 23.03 11.19 6.38
N GLY A 263 23.08 12.10 5.41
CA GLY A 263 23.14 11.76 3.98
C GLY A 263 21.83 11.17 3.42
N LYS A 264 20.74 11.25 4.17
CA LYS A 264 19.42 10.67 3.87
C LYS A 264 18.32 11.64 4.27
N ARG A 265 17.21 11.69 3.52
CA ARG A 265 16.12 12.63 3.78
C ARG A 265 15.31 12.30 5.02
N VAL A 266 15.17 11.01 5.36
CA VAL A 266 14.42 10.44 6.50
C VAL A 266 12.93 10.75 6.49
N VAL A 267 12.51 11.99 6.25
CA VAL A 267 11.12 12.42 6.12
C VAL A 267 10.71 12.59 4.67
N TYR A 268 9.52 12.13 4.35
CA TYR A 268 8.91 12.25 3.03
C TYR A 268 7.45 12.68 3.15
N ILE A 269 7.00 13.52 2.22
CA ILE A 269 5.64 14.04 2.18
C ILE A 269 4.87 13.36 1.04
N ALA A 270 3.58 13.10 1.24
CA ALA A 270 2.71 12.53 0.23
C ALA A 270 2.59 13.42 -1.00
N ASP A 271 2.46 12.81 -2.18
CA ASP A 271 2.30 13.51 -3.45
C ASP A 271 1.06 14.43 -3.46
N GLU A 272 0.05 14.07 -2.67
CA GLU A 272 -1.18 14.83 -2.50
C GLU A 272 -0.94 16.28 -2.03
N PHE A 273 0.07 16.52 -1.18
CA PHE A 273 0.40 17.89 -0.76
C PHE A 273 0.89 18.75 -1.93
N TYR A 274 1.77 18.21 -2.79
CA TYR A 274 2.25 18.93 -3.98
C TYR A 274 1.08 19.23 -4.92
N ILE A 275 0.19 18.27 -5.12
CA ILE A 275 -1.00 18.46 -5.97
C ILE A 275 -1.92 19.54 -5.41
N MET A 276 -2.24 19.50 -4.12
CA MET A 276 -3.07 20.53 -3.47
C MET A 276 -2.44 21.92 -3.53
N ALA A 277 -1.11 21.99 -3.45
CA ALA A 277 -0.36 23.24 -3.54
C ALA A 277 -0.15 23.74 -4.98
N GLU A 278 -0.56 22.96 -5.99
CA GLU A 278 -0.23 23.18 -7.41
C GLU A 278 1.29 23.31 -7.67
N GLU A 279 2.09 22.57 -6.89
CA GLU A 279 3.55 22.53 -7.03
C GLU A 279 4.01 21.28 -7.79
N ASN A 280 5.18 21.36 -8.42
CA ASN A 280 5.75 20.22 -9.13
C ASN A 280 6.20 19.14 -8.13
N ILE A 281 5.83 17.90 -8.42
CA ILE A 281 6.32 16.74 -7.69
C ILE A 281 7.84 16.61 -7.91
N PRO A 282 8.63 16.32 -6.86
CA PRO A 282 10.06 16.08 -6.98
C PRO A 282 10.43 14.98 -7.98
N ALA A 283 11.67 15.03 -8.47
CA ALA A 283 12.21 13.98 -9.34
C ALA A 283 12.34 12.63 -8.61
N TYR A 284 12.46 11.54 -9.38
CA TYR A 284 12.54 10.17 -8.89
C TYR A 284 13.61 10.00 -7.79
N GLU A 285 14.78 10.60 -7.95
CA GLU A 285 15.92 10.49 -7.04
C GLU A 285 15.68 11.18 -5.69
N ALA A 286 14.69 12.08 -5.60
CA ALA A 286 14.34 12.74 -4.35
C ALA A 286 13.72 11.76 -3.34
N TYR A 287 13.18 10.64 -3.81
CA TYR A 287 12.49 9.63 -2.99
C TYR A 287 13.40 8.47 -2.57
N GLU A 288 14.67 8.47 -3.01
CA GLU A 288 15.66 7.44 -2.68
C GLU A 288 15.15 6.04 -3.06
N ASP A 289 15.02 5.13 -2.09
CA ASP A 289 14.55 3.76 -2.30
C ASP A 289 13.03 3.61 -2.10
N PHE A 290 12.29 4.74 -2.15
CA PHE A 290 10.83 4.79 -1.98
C PHE A 290 10.31 4.08 -0.70
N PRO A 291 10.86 4.39 0.50
CA PRO A 291 10.54 3.65 1.73
C PRO A 291 9.10 3.81 2.22
N GLN A 292 8.32 4.69 1.57
CA GLN A 292 7.00 5.14 2.02
C GLN A 292 5.96 5.12 0.89
N ILE A 293 6.21 4.38 -0.19
CA ILE A 293 5.37 4.43 -1.39
C ILE A 293 3.90 4.06 -1.15
N GLU A 294 3.65 3.11 -0.24
CA GLU A 294 2.31 2.69 0.16
C GLU A 294 1.49 3.82 0.81
N ASN A 295 2.15 4.86 1.31
CA ASN A 295 1.52 6.05 1.89
C ASN A 295 1.26 7.17 0.86
N GLY A 296 1.35 6.86 -0.44
CA GLY A 296 1.16 7.86 -1.48
C GLY A 296 2.35 8.81 -1.63
N VAL A 297 3.54 8.38 -1.22
CA VAL A 297 4.79 9.15 -1.33
C VAL A 297 5.55 8.69 -2.56
N GLY A 298 5.65 9.54 -3.58
CA GLY A 298 6.43 9.27 -4.79
C GLY A 298 5.75 8.35 -5.81
N LEU A 299 4.46 8.02 -5.64
CA LEU A 299 3.71 7.21 -6.61
C LEU A 299 3.77 7.82 -8.02
N ILE A 300 3.58 9.14 -8.12
CA ILE A 300 3.57 9.81 -9.42
C ILE A 300 4.99 9.92 -9.98
N ALA A 301 5.99 10.16 -9.13
CA ALA A 301 7.38 10.22 -9.55
C ALA A 301 7.86 8.88 -10.10
N GLN A 302 7.57 7.77 -9.41
CA GLN A 302 7.86 6.42 -9.89
C GLN A 302 7.14 6.12 -11.20
N PHE A 303 5.83 6.35 -11.26
CA PHE A 303 5.05 6.07 -12.46
C PHE A 303 5.53 6.87 -13.70
N LYS A 304 5.87 8.15 -13.50
CA LYS A 304 6.46 9.00 -14.56
C LYS A 304 7.83 8.49 -15.01
N GLN A 305 8.67 8.04 -14.08
CA GLN A 305 9.98 7.49 -14.42
C GLN A 305 9.85 6.23 -15.26
N GLU A 306 9.04 5.26 -14.82
CA GLU A 306 8.78 4.03 -15.56
C GLU A 306 8.20 4.30 -16.95
N PHE A 307 7.31 5.29 -17.06
CA PHE A 307 6.74 5.72 -18.32
C PHE A 307 7.82 6.24 -19.26
N MET A 308 8.68 7.14 -18.78
CA MET A 308 9.75 7.74 -19.59
C MET A 308 10.77 6.69 -20.03
N GLU A 309 11.22 5.82 -19.12
CA GLU A 309 12.16 4.75 -19.42
C GLU A 309 11.62 3.78 -20.47
N TYR A 310 10.36 3.35 -20.34
CA TYR A 310 9.78 2.45 -21.33
C TYR A 310 9.54 3.15 -22.68
N LEU A 311 9.16 4.43 -22.65
CA LEU A 311 9.00 5.22 -23.87
C LEU A 311 10.32 5.34 -24.66
N GLU A 312 11.44 5.53 -23.96
CA GLU A 312 12.78 5.62 -24.53
C GLU A 312 13.27 4.26 -25.07
N GLN A 313 12.99 3.15 -24.36
CA GLN A 313 13.24 1.80 -24.86
C GLN A 313 12.53 1.49 -26.18
N LEU A 314 11.29 1.97 -26.34
CA LEU A 314 10.56 1.83 -27.60
C LEU A 314 11.24 2.59 -28.75
N GLU A 315 11.86 3.75 -28.49
CA GLU A 315 12.59 4.53 -29.51
C GLU A 315 13.82 3.77 -29.99
N HIS A 316 14.59 3.22 -29.06
CA HIS A 316 15.75 2.41 -29.39
C HIS A 316 15.39 1.18 -30.22
N ARG A 317 14.31 0.47 -29.86
CA ARG A 317 13.83 -0.70 -30.65
C ARG A 317 13.40 -0.31 -32.06
N SER A 318 12.66 0.78 -32.22
CA SER A 318 12.26 1.28 -33.55
C SER A 318 13.49 1.66 -34.39
N PHE A 319 14.48 2.33 -33.80
CA PHE A 319 15.71 2.72 -34.49
C PHE A 319 16.58 1.51 -34.88
N GLU A 320 16.70 0.49 -34.02
CA GLU A 320 17.43 -0.74 -34.35
C GLU A 320 16.73 -1.58 -35.43
N GLN A 321 15.40 -1.63 -35.43
CA GLN A 321 14.63 -2.30 -36.47
C GLN A 321 14.73 -1.56 -37.81
N GLU A 322 14.65 -0.23 -37.82
CA GLU A 322 14.88 0.58 -39.02
C GLU A 322 16.31 0.42 -39.56
N ASN A 323 17.33 0.38 -38.70
CA ASN A 323 18.71 0.13 -39.13
C ASN A 323 18.95 -1.30 -39.64
N LYS A 324 18.31 -2.32 -39.05
CA LYS A 324 18.34 -3.70 -39.56
C LYS A 324 17.61 -3.81 -40.91
N LEU A 325 16.45 -3.16 -41.05
CA LEU A 325 15.72 -3.06 -42.30
C LEU A 325 16.51 -2.28 -43.36
N GLU A 326 17.25 -1.22 -43.02
CA GLU A 326 18.13 -0.51 -43.97
C GLU A 326 19.36 -1.34 -44.38
N GLN A 327 19.90 -2.17 -43.48
CA GLN A 327 20.98 -3.11 -43.81
C GLN A 327 20.48 -4.28 -44.69
N GLU A 328 19.26 -4.79 -44.45
CA GLU A 328 18.64 -5.83 -45.28
C GLU A 328 18.10 -5.28 -46.62
N ASN A 329 17.59 -4.04 -46.64
CA ASN A 329 17.08 -3.39 -47.86
C ASN A 329 18.18 -2.88 -48.80
N LYS A 330 19.46 -2.85 -48.38
CA LYS A 330 20.60 -2.70 -49.31
C LYS A 330 20.75 -3.88 -50.28
N LEU A 331 20.03 -4.99 -50.09
CA LEU A 331 20.06 -6.14 -51.01
C LEU A 331 18.79 -6.35 -51.85
N LYS A 332 17.71 -5.56 -51.66
CA LYS A 332 16.50 -5.68 -52.49
C LYS A 332 15.81 -4.32 -52.73
N LEU A 333 16.35 -3.55 -53.68
CA LEU A 333 15.57 -2.52 -54.36
C LEU A 333 14.58 -3.19 -55.32
N LYS A 334 13.29 -3.22 -54.95
CA LYS A 334 12.16 -2.84 -55.81
C LYS A 334 10.81 -2.96 -55.08
N GLY A 335 10.26 -1.79 -54.75
CA GLY A 335 8.85 -1.47 -54.97
C GLY A 335 7.82 -2.09 -54.04
N SER A 336 7.50 -1.39 -52.95
CA SER A 336 6.11 -1.19 -52.46
C SER A 336 6.13 -0.06 -51.43
N LYS A 337 5.58 1.11 -51.77
CA LYS A 337 5.21 2.12 -50.77
C LYS A 337 3.84 1.74 -50.23
N ASP A 338 3.78 0.71 -49.40
CA ASP A 338 2.60 0.48 -48.56
C ASP A 338 2.64 1.52 -47.45
N THR A 339 1.95 2.63 -47.69
CA THR A 339 1.59 3.56 -46.62
C THR A 339 0.56 2.83 -45.76
N GLN A 340 1.01 2.16 -44.70
CA GLN A 340 0.12 1.63 -43.68
C GLN A 340 -0.77 2.77 -43.21
N LYS A 341 -2.04 2.70 -43.59
CA LYS A 341 -3.07 3.64 -43.17
C LYS A 341 -3.39 3.26 -41.74
N PHE A 342 -2.66 3.83 -40.78
CA PHE A 342 -2.99 3.64 -39.37
C PHE A 342 -4.39 4.20 -39.14
N GLU A 343 -5.34 3.33 -38.79
CA GLU A 343 -6.66 3.77 -38.35
C GLU A 343 -6.48 4.62 -37.08
N LEU A 344 -7.23 5.72 -37.01
CA LEU A 344 -7.17 6.63 -35.87
C LEU A 344 -7.75 5.90 -34.66
N ARG A 345 -6.94 5.61 -33.65
CA ARG A 345 -7.37 4.98 -32.41
C ARG A 345 -7.87 6.04 -31.46
N ASN A 346 -9.18 6.03 -31.19
CA ASN A 346 -9.83 6.98 -30.27
C ASN A 346 -10.09 6.30 -28.93
N ILE A 347 -9.39 6.70 -27.87
CA ILE A 347 -9.58 6.12 -26.54
C ILE A 347 -9.88 7.20 -25.50
N SER A 348 -10.45 6.77 -24.39
CA SER A 348 -10.68 7.60 -23.21
C SER A 348 -9.98 7.03 -21.99
N ILE A 349 -9.51 7.91 -21.10
CA ILE A 349 -8.95 7.57 -19.81
C ILE A 349 -9.76 8.30 -18.74
N ALA A 350 -10.26 7.60 -17.75
CA ALA A 350 -10.89 8.24 -16.58
C ALA A 350 -9.96 8.11 -15.37
N THR A 351 -9.77 9.20 -14.64
CA THR A 351 -8.84 9.26 -13.51
C THR A 351 -9.30 10.29 -12.48
N GLY A 352 -8.85 10.13 -11.23
CA GLY A 352 -9.15 11.05 -10.14
C GLY A 352 -8.49 12.42 -10.35
N VAL A 353 -9.00 13.41 -9.61
CA VAL A 353 -8.50 14.79 -9.65
C VAL A 353 -6.99 14.85 -9.39
N SER A 354 -6.49 14.06 -8.43
CA SER A 354 -5.08 14.07 -8.03
C SER A 354 -4.10 13.69 -9.15
N SER A 355 -4.45 12.68 -9.97
CA SER A 355 -3.57 12.17 -11.03
C SER A 355 -3.84 12.80 -12.39
N TYR A 356 -4.94 13.54 -12.55
CA TYR A 356 -5.40 14.06 -13.84
C TYR A 356 -4.33 14.81 -14.63
N LEU A 357 -3.65 15.78 -14.01
CA LEU A 357 -2.64 16.60 -14.69
C LEU A 357 -1.46 15.76 -15.20
N HIS A 358 -1.03 14.77 -14.41
CA HIS A 358 0.10 13.91 -14.75
C HIS A 358 -0.24 12.91 -15.84
N ILE A 359 -1.41 12.27 -15.76
CA ILE A 359 -1.91 11.38 -16.81
C ILE A 359 -2.08 12.16 -18.12
N ARG A 360 -2.54 13.41 -18.06
CA ARG A 360 -2.63 14.30 -19.22
C ARG A 360 -1.29 14.60 -19.85
N GLU A 361 -0.30 14.97 -19.06
CA GLU A 361 1.05 15.24 -19.55
C GLU A 361 1.64 14.00 -20.29
N MET A 362 1.50 12.80 -19.72
CA MET A 362 1.99 11.56 -20.35
C MET A 362 1.21 11.20 -21.62
N ALA A 363 -0.11 11.35 -21.61
CA ALA A 363 -0.93 11.13 -22.79
C ALA A 363 -0.62 12.11 -23.93
N GLU A 364 -0.36 13.39 -23.62
CA GLU A 364 0.07 14.40 -24.58
C GLU A 364 1.41 14.02 -25.23
N LYS A 365 2.38 13.53 -24.45
CA LYS A 365 3.65 13.00 -24.98
C LYS A 365 3.42 11.84 -25.96
N LEU A 366 2.51 10.92 -25.66
CA LEU A 366 2.17 9.82 -26.57
C LEU A 366 1.48 10.30 -27.84
N GLN A 367 0.53 11.24 -27.75
CA GLN A 367 -0.14 11.80 -28.94
C GLN A 367 0.82 12.58 -29.85
N GLN A 368 1.79 13.31 -29.27
CA GLN A 368 2.83 14.00 -30.04
C GLN A 368 3.72 13.02 -30.82
N LYS A 369 3.95 11.82 -30.26
CA LYS A 369 4.79 10.77 -30.87
C LYS A 369 4.03 9.91 -31.87
N TYR A 370 2.75 9.63 -31.61
CA TYR A 370 1.95 8.71 -32.40
C TYR A 370 0.72 9.43 -32.98
N ASN A 371 0.85 9.90 -34.22
CA ASN A 371 -0.11 10.75 -34.92
C ASN A 371 -1.49 10.11 -35.16
N HIS A 372 -1.62 8.81 -34.93
CA HIS A 372 -2.86 8.04 -35.08
C HIS A 372 -3.60 7.87 -33.74
N LEU A 373 -3.07 8.40 -32.64
CA LEU A 373 -3.74 8.34 -31.34
C LEU A 373 -4.54 9.61 -31.09
N ASN A 374 -5.77 9.42 -30.62
CA ASN A 374 -6.59 10.47 -30.04
C ASN A 374 -7.00 10.02 -28.64
N ILE A 375 -6.45 10.67 -27.61
CA ILE A 375 -6.62 10.29 -26.21
C ILE A 375 -7.42 11.39 -25.50
N LYS A 376 -8.61 11.04 -25.05
CA LYS A 376 -9.45 11.91 -24.22
C LYS A 376 -9.26 11.55 -22.76
N ILE A 377 -9.10 12.55 -21.91
CA ILE A 377 -8.88 12.32 -20.48
C ILE A 377 -9.97 13.02 -19.69
N TYR A 378 -10.69 12.22 -18.92
CA TYR A 378 -11.78 12.65 -18.08
C TYR A 378 -11.32 12.69 -16.63
N LYS A 379 -11.26 13.91 -16.10
CA LYS A 379 -11.16 14.16 -14.67
C LYS A 379 -12.49 13.77 -14.03
N ILE A 380 -12.46 12.79 -13.14
CA ILE A 380 -13.63 12.35 -12.38
C ILE A 380 -13.53 12.92 -10.97
N GLU A 381 -14.54 13.68 -10.57
CA GLU A 381 -14.69 14.23 -9.22
C GLU A 381 -15.39 13.20 -8.33
N ASN A 382 -14.96 13.06 -7.08
CA ASN A 382 -15.56 12.09 -6.17
C ASN A 382 -16.81 12.70 -5.51
N HIS A 383 -17.97 12.57 -6.14
CA HIS A 383 -19.22 13.05 -5.55
C HIS A 383 -19.72 12.10 -4.49
N PHE A 384 -19.40 10.80 -4.61
CA PHE A 384 -19.77 9.78 -3.64
C PHE A 384 -19.19 10.05 -2.24
N PHE A 385 -17.87 10.11 -2.08
CA PHE A 385 -17.20 10.43 -0.81
C PHE A 385 -17.07 11.94 -0.56
N GLY A 386 -17.24 12.78 -1.58
CA GLY A 386 -17.07 14.22 -1.49
C GLY A 386 -15.77 14.70 -2.12
N GLU A 387 -15.76 15.94 -2.60
CA GLU A 387 -14.70 16.48 -3.48
C GLU A 387 -13.31 16.60 -2.84
N ASN A 388 -13.23 16.51 -1.51
CA ASN A 388 -11.95 16.44 -0.80
C ASN A 388 -11.25 15.08 -0.99
N VAL A 389 -11.94 14.05 -1.49
CA VAL A 389 -11.35 12.75 -1.81
C VAL A 389 -10.98 12.74 -3.29
N THR A 390 -9.72 13.01 -3.60
CA THR A 390 -9.28 13.29 -4.98
C THR A 390 -8.51 12.15 -5.64
N VAL A 391 -8.18 11.10 -4.89
CA VAL A 391 -7.37 9.97 -5.37
C VAL A 391 -8.14 9.02 -6.27
N THR A 392 -7.46 8.45 -7.27
CA THR A 392 -8.05 7.54 -8.26
C THR A 392 -8.61 6.27 -7.63
N GLY A 393 -7.92 5.68 -6.65
CA GLY A 393 -8.33 4.41 -6.04
C GLY A 393 -9.61 4.47 -5.19
N LEU A 394 -10.13 5.67 -4.90
CA LEU A 394 -11.37 5.86 -4.14
C LEU A 394 -12.56 6.31 -5.01
N LEU A 395 -12.39 6.33 -6.34
CA LEU A 395 -13.49 6.60 -7.25
C LEU A 395 -14.48 5.43 -7.28
N THR A 396 -15.76 5.77 -7.31
CA THR A 396 -16.84 4.78 -7.37
C THR A 396 -17.35 4.58 -8.80
N GLY A 397 -18.01 3.44 -9.05
CA GLY A 397 -18.69 3.19 -10.32
C GLY A 397 -19.77 4.23 -10.58
N GLN A 398 -20.47 4.68 -9.53
CA GLN A 398 -21.42 5.79 -9.60
C GLN A 398 -20.78 7.08 -10.14
N ASP A 399 -19.66 7.52 -9.57
CA ASP A 399 -18.98 8.76 -9.99
C ASP A 399 -18.56 8.68 -11.48
N ILE A 400 -17.98 7.54 -11.88
CA ILE A 400 -17.55 7.30 -13.27
C ILE A 400 -18.76 7.35 -14.20
N LEU A 401 -19.83 6.63 -13.89
CA LEU A 401 -21.01 6.54 -14.73
C LEU A 401 -21.74 7.87 -14.87
N GLU A 402 -21.94 8.58 -13.76
CA GLU A 402 -22.60 9.88 -13.75
C GLU A 402 -21.86 10.87 -14.66
N GLN A 403 -20.54 10.93 -14.54
CA GLN A 403 -19.73 11.92 -15.25
C GLN A 403 -19.34 11.53 -16.68
N LEU A 404 -19.39 10.25 -17.04
CA LEU A 404 -19.09 9.79 -18.41
C LEU A 404 -20.33 9.59 -19.27
N LYS A 405 -21.53 9.51 -18.68
CA LYS A 405 -22.78 9.30 -19.43
C LYS A 405 -23.00 10.39 -20.47
N GLY A 406 -23.18 9.97 -21.73
CA GLY A 406 -23.45 10.86 -22.85
C GLY A 406 -22.22 11.59 -23.40
N LYS A 407 -21.01 11.30 -22.89
CA LYS A 407 -19.76 11.80 -23.47
C LYS A 407 -19.31 10.89 -24.63
N ASP A 408 -18.53 11.46 -25.54
CA ASP A 408 -17.90 10.72 -26.62
C ASP A 408 -16.63 10.03 -26.10
N LEU A 409 -16.77 8.75 -25.77
CA LEU A 409 -15.72 7.95 -25.14
C LEU A 409 -14.78 7.25 -26.14
N GLY A 410 -15.06 7.33 -27.45
CA GLY A 410 -14.29 6.59 -28.45
C GLY A 410 -14.54 5.08 -28.42
N GLU A 411 -13.50 4.30 -28.71
CA GLU A 411 -13.55 2.84 -28.89
C GLU A 411 -13.34 2.08 -27.59
N GLU A 412 -12.59 2.65 -26.64
CA GLU A 412 -12.18 1.99 -25.40
C GLU A 412 -11.98 2.99 -24.25
N LEU A 413 -12.41 2.59 -23.06
CA LEU A 413 -12.21 3.32 -21.81
C LEU A 413 -11.14 2.62 -20.96
N LEU A 414 -10.07 3.34 -20.63
CA LEU A 414 -9.01 2.87 -19.75
C LEU A 414 -9.30 3.32 -18.31
N LEU A 415 -9.29 2.35 -17.40
CA LEU A 415 -9.41 2.56 -15.95
C LEU A 415 -8.19 1.98 -15.23
N SER A 416 -7.76 2.62 -14.14
CA SER A 416 -6.64 2.12 -13.34
C SER A 416 -7.05 0.92 -12.49
N ARG A 417 -6.17 -0.08 -12.37
CA ARG A 417 -6.31 -1.22 -11.44
C ARG A 417 -6.51 -0.73 -9.99
N SER A 418 -5.97 0.42 -9.61
CA SER A 418 -6.15 0.99 -8.26
C SER A 418 -7.61 1.26 -7.89
N MET A 419 -8.51 1.43 -8.88
CA MET A 419 -9.95 1.60 -8.64
C MET A 419 -10.65 0.30 -8.23
N LEU A 420 -9.99 -0.84 -8.43
CA LEU A 420 -10.58 -2.16 -8.30
C LEU A 420 -10.01 -2.88 -7.08
N ARG A 421 -10.84 -3.74 -6.50
CA ARG A 421 -10.40 -4.64 -5.45
C ARG A 421 -9.30 -5.57 -5.95
N SER A 422 -8.30 -5.81 -5.10
CA SER A 422 -7.20 -6.73 -5.38
C SER A 422 -7.74 -8.12 -5.76
N GLY A 423 -7.29 -8.63 -6.92
CA GLY A 423 -7.73 -9.91 -7.48
C GLY A 423 -9.14 -9.94 -8.08
N GLU A 424 -9.86 -8.82 -8.10
CA GLU A 424 -11.25 -8.73 -8.59
C GLU A 424 -11.44 -7.62 -9.65
N GLU A 425 -12.61 -7.61 -10.29
CA GLU A 425 -13.04 -6.58 -11.26
C GLU A 425 -14.23 -5.77 -10.73
N VAL A 426 -14.15 -5.43 -9.44
CA VAL A 426 -15.23 -4.75 -8.71
C VAL A 426 -14.70 -3.50 -8.00
N LEU A 427 -15.44 -2.40 -8.12
CA LEU A 427 -15.18 -1.13 -7.46
C LEU A 427 -15.73 -1.14 -6.01
N LEU A 428 -15.44 -0.08 -5.25
CA LEU A 428 -15.80 0.05 -3.84
C LEU A 428 -17.32 0.07 -3.58
N ASP A 429 -18.12 0.47 -4.56
CA ASP A 429 -19.58 0.56 -4.48
C ASP A 429 -20.29 -0.59 -5.20
N ASP A 430 -19.65 -1.76 -5.25
CA ASP A 430 -20.16 -3.01 -5.83
C ASP A 430 -20.35 -3.03 -7.36
N TYR A 431 -20.07 -1.93 -8.04
CA TYR A 431 -20.08 -1.91 -9.50
C TYR A 431 -18.96 -2.77 -10.07
N THR A 432 -19.32 -3.65 -11.00
CA THR A 432 -18.33 -4.43 -11.76
C THR A 432 -17.90 -3.68 -13.01
N ILE A 433 -16.76 -4.07 -13.58
CA ILE A 433 -16.34 -3.56 -14.91
C ILE A 433 -17.42 -3.83 -15.96
N LYS A 434 -18.06 -5.00 -15.92
CA LYS A 434 -19.17 -5.34 -16.83
C LYS A 434 -20.37 -4.39 -16.69
N ASP A 435 -20.67 -3.92 -15.48
CA ASP A 435 -21.74 -2.93 -15.29
C ASP A 435 -21.40 -1.60 -15.96
N ILE A 436 -20.14 -1.19 -15.88
CA ILE A 436 -19.64 0.04 -16.54
C ILE A 436 -19.72 -0.12 -18.06
N GLU A 437 -19.22 -1.24 -18.60
CA GLU A 437 -19.25 -1.53 -20.04
C GLU A 437 -20.69 -1.52 -20.59
N GLN A 438 -21.62 -2.17 -19.90
CA GLN A 438 -23.02 -2.23 -20.32
C GLN A 438 -23.70 -0.87 -20.26
N LYS A 439 -23.46 -0.08 -19.21
CA LYS A 439 -24.12 1.23 -19.01
C LYS A 439 -23.55 2.31 -19.92
N LEU A 440 -22.24 2.31 -20.18
CA LEU A 440 -21.59 3.27 -21.07
C LEU A 440 -21.54 2.81 -22.53
N LYS A 441 -21.80 1.53 -22.81
CA LYS A 441 -21.72 0.91 -24.14
C LYS A 441 -20.33 1.08 -24.76
N ILE A 442 -19.29 0.82 -23.97
CA ILE A 442 -17.89 0.88 -24.37
C ILE A 442 -17.12 -0.28 -23.76
N ASN A 443 -16.07 -0.74 -24.44
CA ASN A 443 -15.14 -1.72 -23.86
C ASN A 443 -14.28 -1.04 -22.79
N VAL A 444 -14.06 -1.72 -21.67
CA VAL A 444 -13.23 -1.19 -20.59
C VAL A 444 -11.96 -2.04 -20.47
N SER A 445 -10.81 -1.39 -20.57
CA SER A 445 -9.51 -2.01 -20.32
C SER A 445 -8.92 -1.53 -19.02
N ILE A 446 -8.37 -2.47 -18.27
CA ILE A 446 -7.70 -2.15 -17.01
C ILE A 446 -6.22 -1.96 -17.23
N VAL A 447 -5.72 -0.86 -16.69
CA VAL A 447 -4.33 -0.45 -16.73
C VAL A 447 -3.71 -0.70 -15.36
N ASP A 448 -2.69 -1.54 -15.32
CA ASP A 448 -1.89 -1.74 -14.12
C ASP A 448 -1.14 -0.44 -13.77
N ASN A 449 -0.79 -0.27 -12.50
CA ASN A 449 -0.18 0.96 -12.01
C ASN A 449 1.32 1.05 -12.36
N SER A 450 1.69 0.72 -13.60
CA SER A 450 3.05 0.84 -14.13
C SER A 450 3.08 1.69 -15.40
N GLY A 451 4.17 2.44 -15.58
CA GLY A 451 4.34 3.27 -16.77
C GLY A 451 4.38 2.46 -18.08
N LYS A 452 4.91 1.22 -18.00
CA LYS A 452 4.92 0.27 -19.12
C LYS A 452 3.51 -0.13 -19.54
N ASP A 453 2.70 -0.65 -18.61
CA ASP A 453 1.36 -1.13 -18.95
C ASP A 453 0.48 0.03 -19.44
N PHE A 454 0.63 1.22 -18.86
CA PHE A 454 -0.01 2.43 -19.39
C PHE A 454 0.28 2.67 -20.86
N ILE A 455 1.56 2.63 -21.27
CA ILE A 455 1.94 2.77 -22.67
C ILE A 455 1.36 1.62 -23.51
N VAL A 456 1.45 0.37 -23.07
CA VAL A 456 0.93 -0.80 -23.81
C VAL A 456 -0.57 -0.69 -24.06
N LYS A 457 -1.36 -0.33 -23.03
CA LYS A 457 -2.82 -0.17 -23.12
C LYS A 457 -3.21 1.04 -23.95
N VAL A 458 -2.48 2.16 -23.85
CA VAL A 458 -2.62 3.33 -24.74
C VAL A 458 -2.10 3.05 -26.17
N LEU A 459 -1.26 2.04 -26.32
CA LEU A 459 -0.82 1.36 -27.55
C LEU A 459 -1.93 0.62 -28.29
N GLY A 460 -2.69 -0.17 -27.52
CA GLY A 460 -3.57 -1.21 -28.06
C GLY A 460 -2.78 -2.35 -28.70
N LYS A 461 -1.52 -2.54 -28.29
CA LYS A 461 -0.59 -3.54 -28.83
C LYS A 461 0.13 -4.22 -27.67
N GLU A 462 0.17 -5.54 -27.66
CA GLU A 462 1.22 -6.27 -26.94
C GLU A 462 2.53 -6.04 -27.72
N LEU A 463 3.45 -5.25 -27.14
CA LEU A 463 4.71 -4.81 -27.79
C LEU A 463 5.93 -5.57 -27.31
#